data_AF-A0A527CUS2-F1
#
_entry.id   AF-A0A527CUS2-F1
#
_cell.length_a   1.000
_cell.length_b   1.000
_cell.length_c   1.000
_cell.angle_alpha   90.00
_cell.angle_beta   90.00
_cell.angle_gamma   90.00
#
_symmetry.space_group_name_H-M   'P 1'
#
loop_
_entity.id
_entity.type
_entity.pdbx_description
1 polymer ?
#
loop_
_entity_poly.entity_id
_entity_poly.type
_entity_poly.pdbx_seq_one_letter_code
_entity_poly.pdbx_strand_id
1 'polypeptide(L)'
;NKDLPAGKSVAATFGDDKGHVAAKLHSDGAVNGRLSWTVDNQAKTSLALLRVMRRASALDVSFGDAPVGSISMDGFAKAYRSLGASCGFPTADVAP
;
A
#
# COMPACT_ATOMS: atom_id res chain seq x y z
N ASN A 1 -7.68 -15.89 4.69
CA ASN A 1 -7.42 -15.32 3.36
C ASN A 1 -8.24 -15.89 2.21
N LYS A 2 -8.88 -17.07 2.31
CA LYS A 2 -9.81 -17.54 1.25
C LYS A 2 -11.07 -16.68 1.13
N ASP A 3 -11.38 -15.92 2.18
CA ASP A 3 -12.57 -15.05 2.26
C ASP A 3 -12.32 -13.60 1.81
N LEU A 4 -11.10 -13.30 1.36
CA LEU A 4 -10.78 -11.97 0.84
C LEU A 4 -11.27 -11.84 -0.61
N PRO A 5 -11.75 -10.65 -1.03
CA PRO A 5 -12.21 -10.45 -2.39
C PRO A 5 -11.08 -10.74 -3.39
N ALA A 6 -11.42 -11.49 -4.44
CA ALA A 6 -10.52 -11.82 -5.54
C ALA A 6 -11.06 -11.27 -6.86
N GLY A 7 -10.19 -11.00 -7.82
CA GLY A 7 -10.54 -10.49 -9.14
C GLY A 7 -9.67 -9.33 -9.59
N LYS A 8 -9.97 -8.84 -10.81
CA LYS A 8 -9.10 -7.87 -11.50
C LYS A 8 -9.19 -6.44 -10.97
N SER A 9 -10.20 -6.15 -10.16
CA SER A 9 -10.46 -4.81 -9.61
C SER A 9 -11.20 -4.95 -8.27
N VAL A 10 -10.44 -5.09 -7.20
CA VAL A 10 -10.93 -5.12 -5.82
C VAL A 10 -10.74 -3.73 -5.21
N ALA A 11 -11.77 -3.16 -4.59
CA ALA A 11 -11.63 -1.90 -3.85
C ALA A 11 -10.73 -2.13 -2.63
N ALA A 12 -9.82 -1.21 -2.35
CA ALA A 12 -9.00 -1.26 -1.16
C ALA A 12 -8.84 0.11 -0.54
N THR A 13 -8.63 0.11 0.77
CA THR A 13 -8.45 1.32 1.56
C THR A 13 -7.23 1.15 2.44
N PHE A 14 -6.35 2.16 2.40
CA PHE A 14 -5.09 2.21 3.13
C PHE A 14 -5.07 3.48 3.96
N GLY A 15 -4.91 3.39 5.27
CA GLY A 15 -5.06 4.57 6.10
C GLY A 15 -4.52 4.45 7.50
N ASP A 16 -4.69 5.56 8.21
CA ASP A 16 -4.51 5.71 9.64
C ASP A 16 -5.67 6.55 10.20
N ASP A 17 -5.62 6.85 11.50
CA ASP A 17 -6.56 7.74 12.19
C ASP A 17 -6.66 9.15 11.55
N LYS A 18 -5.66 9.58 10.78
CA LYS A 18 -5.59 10.89 10.12
C LYS A 18 -6.14 10.89 8.69
N GLY A 19 -6.49 9.73 8.14
CA GLY A 19 -7.17 9.63 6.86
C GLY A 19 -6.81 8.38 6.06
N HIS A 20 -7.49 8.20 4.93
CA HIS A 20 -7.34 7.02 4.10
C HIS A 20 -7.19 7.35 2.62
N VAL A 21 -6.57 6.43 1.88
CA VAL A 21 -6.45 6.43 0.43
C VAL A 21 -7.21 5.23 -0.11
N ALA A 22 -8.17 5.50 -0.99
CA ALA A 22 -8.82 4.48 -1.77
C ALA A 22 -7.95 4.10 -2.97
N ALA A 23 -7.81 2.80 -3.21
CA ALA A 23 -7.12 2.26 -4.36
C ALA A 23 -7.89 1.08 -4.94
N LYS A 24 -7.45 0.62 -6.11
CA LYS A 24 -7.90 -0.65 -6.69
C LYS A 24 -6.76 -1.65 -6.61
N LEU A 25 -7.09 -2.89 -6.31
CA LEU A 25 -6.17 -4.01 -6.31
C LEU A 25 -6.50 -4.94 -7.46
N HIS A 26 -5.46 -5.50 -8.03
CA HIS A 26 -5.54 -6.71 -8.82
C HIS A 26 -5.17 -7.89 -7.92
N SER A 27 -6.06 -8.86 -7.80
CA SER A 27 -5.75 -10.16 -7.19
C SER A 27 -5.59 -11.16 -8.32
N ASP A 28 -4.37 -11.63 -8.56
CA ASP A 28 -4.15 -12.74 -9.48
C ASP A 28 -4.29 -14.06 -8.72
N GLY A 29 -4.91 -15.04 -9.38
CA GLY A 29 -5.18 -16.34 -8.80
C GLY A 29 -3.88 -17.08 -8.54
N ALA A 30 -3.42 -17.08 -7.29
CA ALA A 30 -2.40 -17.98 -6.74
C ALA A 30 -1.05 -18.00 -7.48
N VAL A 31 -0.20 -16.99 -7.25
CA VAL A 31 1.24 -17.17 -7.48
C VAL A 31 1.73 -18.19 -6.44
N ASN A 32 2.02 -19.42 -6.86
CA ASN A 32 2.44 -20.52 -5.97
C ASN A 32 1.45 -20.84 -4.82
N GLY A 33 0.14 -20.77 -5.06
CA GLY A 33 -0.86 -21.08 -4.03
C GLY A 33 -1.06 -19.98 -2.98
N ARG A 34 -0.36 -18.84 -3.10
CA ARG A 34 -0.54 -17.66 -2.25
C ARG A 34 -1.29 -16.58 -3.02
N LEU A 35 -2.36 -16.06 -2.41
CA LEU A 35 -3.01 -14.86 -2.90
C LEU A 35 -2.00 -13.72 -2.88
N SER A 36 -1.78 -13.13 -4.06
CA SER A 36 -0.98 -11.93 -4.24
C SER A 36 -1.91 -10.82 -4.68
N TRP A 37 -1.76 -9.65 -4.06
CA TRP A 37 -2.50 -8.45 -4.41
C TRP A 37 -1.51 -7.39 -4.85
N THR A 38 -1.77 -6.78 -5.99
CA THR A 38 -1.01 -5.66 -6.51
C THR A 38 -1.91 -4.43 -6.55
N VAL A 39 -1.41 -3.32 -6.00
CA VAL A 39 -2.09 -2.02 -6.10
C VAL A 39 -2.00 -1.53 -7.54
N ASP A 40 -3.12 -1.06 -8.09
CA ASP A 40 -3.15 -0.41 -9.39
C ASP A 40 -2.26 0.83 -9.38
N ASN A 41 -1.23 0.83 -10.22
CA ASN A 41 -0.14 1.79 -10.21
C ASN A 41 -0.50 3.09 -10.94
N GLN A 42 -1.63 3.69 -10.56
CA GLN A 42 -1.95 5.04 -11.00
C GLN A 42 -1.10 6.05 -10.21
N ALA A 43 -0.33 6.90 -10.90
CA ALA A 43 0.65 7.79 -10.29
C ALA A 43 0.11 8.60 -9.10
N LYS A 44 -1.12 9.13 -9.21
CA LYS A 44 -1.79 9.88 -8.14
C LYS A 44 -2.08 9.01 -6.90
N THR A 45 -2.55 7.78 -7.12
CA THR A 45 -2.86 6.81 -6.06
C THR A 45 -1.59 6.32 -5.38
N SER A 46 -0.55 5.99 -6.16
CA SER A 46 0.74 5.54 -5.65
C SER A 46 1.40 6.62 -4.78
N LEU A 47 1.43 7.88 -5.22
CA LEU A 47 1.98 8.97 -4.43
C LEU A 47 1.17 9.23 -3.14
N ALA A 48 -0.17 9.22 -3.23
CA ALA A 48 -1.02 9.38 -2.06
C ALA A 48 -0.79 8.27 -1.03
N LEU A 49 -0.69 7.01 -1.50
CA LEU A 49 -0.41 5.85 -0.65
C LEU A 49 0.95 5.98 0.05
N LEU A 50 2.01 6.31 -0.71
CA LEU A 50 3.35 6.51 -0.14
C LEU A 50 3.36 7.62 0.93
N ARG A 51 2.59 8.69 0.74
CA ARG A 51 2.43 9.76 1.75
C ARG A 51 1.68 9.32 2.99
N VAL A 52 0.70 8.42 2.86
CA VAL A 52 0.04 7.76 4.01
C VAL A 52 1.06 6.91 4.77
N MET A 53 1.75 6.01 4.06
CA MET A 53 2.76 5.12 4.65
C MET A 53 3.84 5.90 5.40
N ARG A 54 4.27 7.06 4.86
CA ARG A 54 5.22 7.95 5.55
C ARG A 54 4.70 8.47 6.89
N ARG A 55 3.44 8.92 6.95
CA ARG A 55 2.91 9.62 8.13
C ARG A 55 2.39 8.68 9.20
N ALA A 56 1.91 7.51 8.79
CA ALA A 56 1.28 6.54 9.67
C ALA A 56 2.32 5.86 10.55
N SER A 57 1.99 5.54 11.80
CA SER A 57 2.79 4.62 12.63
C SER A 57 2.43 3.17 12.30
N ALA A 58 1.17 2.92 12.01
CA ALA A 58 0.66 1.67 11.49
C ALA A 58 -0.33 1.96 10.36
N LEU A 59 -0.22 1.21 9.27
CA LEU A 59 -1.08 1.33 8.10
C LEU A 59 -2.17 0.27 8.18
N ASP A 60 -3.40 0.71 8.38
CA ASP A 60 -4.57 -0.15 8.32
C ASP A 60 -4.94 -0.43 6.87
N VAL A 61 -5.22 -1.69 6.58
CA VAL A 61 -5.50 -2.20 5.24
C VAL A 61 -6.85 -2.89 5.23
N SER A 62 -7.74 -2.47 4.34
CA SER A 62 -9.05 -3.11 4.11
C SER A 62 -9.27 -3.38 2.63
N PHE A 63 -9.85 -4.53 2.30
CA PHE A 63 -10.27 -4.91 0.94
C PHE A 63 -11.79 -4.97 0.90
N GLY A 64 -12.43 -4.05 0.18
CA GLY A 64 -13.85 -3.76 0.36
C GLY A 64 -14.14 -3.41 1.82
N ASP A 65 -15.16 -4.04 2.40
CA ASP A 65 -15.51 -3.89 3.81
C ASP A 65 -14.76 -4.84 4.75
N ALA A 66 -13.82 -5.64 4.23
CA ALA A 66 -13.07 -6.63 5.01
C ALA A 66 -11.74 -6.05 5.51
N PRO A 67 -11.53 -5.86 6.83
CA PRO A 67 -10.24 -5.49 7.38
C PRO A 67 -9.25 -6.65 7.22
N VAL A 68 -8.10 -6.36 6.62
CA VAL A 68 -7.05 -7.34 6.33
C VAL A 68 -5.97 -7.33 7.42
N GLY A 69 -5.70 -6.18 8.01
CA GLY A 69 -4.77 -6.02 9.12
C GLY A 69 -4.15 -4.64 9.19
N SER A 70 -3.18 -4.51 10.09
CA SER A 70 -2.40 -3.29 10.30
C SER A 70 -0.91 -3.60 10.16
N ILE A 71 -0.18 -2.76 9.42
CA ILE A 71 1.24 -2.95 9.12
C ILE A 71 2.03 -1.83 9.79
N SER A 72 3.01 -2.14 10.66
CA SER A 72 3.89 -1.10 11.20
C SER A 72 4.68 -0.42 10.07
N MET A 73 4.68 0.91 10.08
CA MET A 73 5.42 1.75 9.14
C MET A 73 6.76 2.22 9.71
N ASP A 74 7.19 1.65 10.85
CA ASP A 74 8.48 1.96 11.44
C ASP A 74 9.61 1.66 10.45
N GLY A 75 10.48 2.65 10.26
CA GLY A 75 11.59 2.55 9.31
C GLY A 75 11.23 2.76 7.84
N PHE A 76 9.94 2.94 7.47
CA PHE A 76 9.51 3.17 6.09
C PHE A 76 10.29 4.33 5.43
N ALA A 77 10.32 5.51 6.06
CA ALA A 77 10.98 6.68 5.50
C ALA A 77 12.51 6.47 5.34
N LYS A 78 13.14 5.67 6.21
CA LYS A 78 14.56 5.32 6.10
C LYS A 78 14.79 4.38 4.91
N ALA A 79 13.98 3.34 4.79
CA ALA A 79 14.07 2.39 3.68
C ALA A 79 13.79 3.09 2.33
N TYR A 80 12.78 3.95 2.26
CA TYR A 80 12.44 4.70 1.06
C TYR A 80 13.57 5.63 0.61
N ARG A 81 14.21 6.36 1.54
CA ARG A 81 15.41 7.16 1.25
C ARG A 81 16.58 6.32 0.78
N SER A 82 16.82 5.17 1.39
CA SER A 82 17.86 4.24 0.97
C SER A 82 17.62 3.74 -0.46
N LEU A 83 16.38 3.42 -0.82
CA LEU A 83 16.02 3.03 -2.19
C LEU A 83 16.18 4.19 -3.17
N GLY A 84 15.79 5.41 -2.78
CA GLY A 84 15.99 6.62 -3.59
C GLY A 84 17.46 6.86 -3.93
N ALA A 85 18.34 6.73 -2.94
CA ALA A 85 19.78 6.85 -3.12
C ALA A 85 20.35 5.73 -4.02
N SER A 86 19.93 4.48 -3.81
CA SER A 86 20.42 3.33 -4.57
C SER A 86 19.89 3.27 -6.01
N CYS A 87 18.65 3.70 -6.26
CA CYS A 87 17.98 3.62 -7.56
C CYS A 87 17.95 4.95 -8.32
N GLY A 88 18.43 6.04 -7.72
CA GLY A 88 18.58 7.34 -8.38
C GLY A 88 17.27 8.13 -8.59
N PHE A 89 16.33 8.05 -7.64
CA PHE A 89 15.07 8.81 -7.72
C PHE A 89 14.92 9.80 -6.56
N PRO A 90 14.22 10.94 -6.77
CA PRO A 90 14.02 11.94 -5.74
C PRO A 90 13.03 11.45 -4.67
N THR A 91 13.34 11.72 -3.40
CA THR A 91 12.50 11.25 -2.28
C THR A 91 11.72 12.35 -1.58
N ALA A 92 11.98 13.62 -1.87
CA ALA A 92 11.45 14.76 -1.11
C ALA A 92 9.91 14.79 -0.97
N ASP A 93 9.18 14.30 -1.99
CA ASP A 93 7.72 14.27 -1.99
C ASP A 93 7.09 13.25 -1.02
N VAL A 94 7.90 12.31 -0.52
CA VAL A 94 7.48 11.17 0.30
C VAL A 94 8.33 11.02 1.56
N ALA A 95 9.62 11.27 1.52
CA ALA A 95 10.52 11.18 2.65
C ALA A 95 11.65 12.21 2.45
N PRO A 96 11.41 13.47 2.83
CA PRO A 96 12.43 14.51 2.81
C PRO A 96 13.60 14.22 3.75
#